data_AF-A0A920R418-F1
#
_entry.id   AF-A0A920R418-F1
#
_cell.length_a   1.000
_cell.length_b   1.000
_cell.length_c   1.000
_cell.angle_alpha   90.00
_cell.angle_beta   90.00
_cell.angle_gamma   90.00
#
_symmetry.space_group_name_H-M   'P 1'
#
loop_
_entity.id
_entity.type
_entity.pdbx_description
1 polymer ?
#
loop_
_entity_poly.entity_id
_entity_poly.type
_entity_poly.pdbx_seq_one_letter_code
_entity_poly.pdbx_strand_id
1 'polypeptide(L)'
;MDGGAVADFAANSVRMQLPTGSTRRLGSHKGYSLGVMVDILCGQLSFAPGFGTLSRTRRAHFVAAYSVEAFGDVSEFKENMDGMLKGLAATKPMAGHERVYYAGLPEHEVRIERTKNGVPLHPEVIDWFRDICAEFEIKFDLV
;
A
#
# COMPACT_ATOMS: atom_id res chain seq x y z
N MET A 1 15.99 -1.94 16.72
CA MET A 1 15.29 -3.23 16.82
C MET A 1 16.28 -4.28 16.39
N ASP A 2 16.69 -5.15 17.32
CA ASP A 2 17.57 -6.27 17.01
C ASP A 2 16.78 -7.32 16.19
N GLY A 3 17.38 -7.83 15.11
CA GLY A 3 16.81 -8.91 14.29
C GLY A 3 16.47 -8.57 12.83
N GLY A 4 16.65 -7.33 12.38
CA GLY A 4 16.64 -7.02 10.94
C GLY A 4 17.95 -7.47 10.29
N ALA A 5 17.87 -8.27 9.21
CA ALA A 5 19.06 -8.58 8.42
C ALA A 5 19.61 -7.28 7.81
N VAL A 6 20.92 -7.10 7.89
CA VAL A 6 21.63 -6.06 7.14
C VAL A 6 22.11 -6.70 5.85
N ALA A 7 21.66 -6.16 4.73
CA ALA A 7 22.21 -6.52 3.43
C ALA A 7 23.10 -5.37 2.95
N ASP A 8 24.40 -5.65 2.84
CA ASP A 8 25.36 -4.72 2.27
C ASP A 8 25.23 -4.77 0.75
N PHE A 9 24.60 -3.76 0.18
CA PHE A 9 24.60 -3.56 -1.27
C PHE A 9 25.79 -2.67 -1.64
N ALA A 10 26.35 -2.87 -2.84
CA ALA A 10 27.50 -2.13 -3.34
C ALA A 10 27.35 -0.59 -3.32
N ALA A 11 26.12 -0.07 -3.17
CA ALA A 11 25.82 1.35 -3.12
C ALA A 11 25.45 1.90 -1.74
N ASN A 12 25.04 1.06 -0.77
CA ASN A 12 24.68 1.42 0.63
C ASN A 12 24.26 0.18 1.44
N SER A 13 24.44 0.21 2.76
CA SER A 13 23.85 -0.78 3.68
C SER A 13 22.37 -0.50 3.86
N VAL A 14 21.51 -1.41 3.37
CA VAL A 14 20.06 -1.28 3.53
C VAL A 14 19.64 -2.17 4.69
N ARG A 15 19.01 -1.57 5.70
CA ARG A 15 18.32 -2.36 6.73
C ARG A 15 17.05 -2.94 6.12
N MET A 16 16.95 -4.26 6.11
CA MET A 16 15.76 -4.95 5.62
C MET A 16 14.59 -4.68 6.58
N GLN A 17 13.42 -4.39 6.02
CA GLN A 17 12.20 -4.28 6.81
C GLN A 17 11.86 -5.65 7.41
N LEU A 18 11.31 -5.64 8.63
CA LEU A 18 10.76 -6.86 9.23
C LEU A 18 9.41 -7.16 8.59
N PRO A 19 9.05 -8.44 8.40
CA PRO A 19 7.71 -8.81 7.95
C PRO A 19 6.64 -8.30 8.93
N THR A 20 5.42 -8.09 8.43
CA THR A 20 4.26 -7.77 9.26
C THR A 20 4.14 -8.75 10.42
N GLY A 21 4.03 -8.23 11.64
CA GLY A 21 4.09 -9.03 12.86
C GLY A 21 5.46 -9.07 13.52
N SER A 22 6.54 -8.57 12.90
CA SER A 22 7.90 -8.38 13.48
C SER A 22 8.56 -9.64 14.07
N THR A 23 8.05 -10.18 15.17
CA THR A 23 8.50 -11.39 15.85
C THR A 23 7.55 -12.57 15.60
N ARG A 24 8.03 -13.80 15.82
CA ARG A 24 7.20 -15.01 15.67
C ARG A 24 5.94 -14.96 16.54
N ARG A 25 6.05 -14.45 17.78
CA ARG A 25 4.94 -14.35 18.75
C ARG A 25 3.83 -13.40 18.27
N LEU A 26 4.23 -12.31 17.62
CA LEU A 26 3.32 -11.31 17.07
C LEU A 26 2.86 -11.66 15.63
N GLY A 27 3.23 -12.84 15.12
CA GLY A 27 2.73 -13.36 13.85
C GLY A 27 3.62 -13.13 12.63
N SER A 28 4.92 -12.85 12.80
CA SER A 28 5.82 -12.55 11.66
C SER A 28 5.82 -13.60 10.56
N HIS A 29 5.68 -14.88 10.91
CA HIS A 29 5.61 -15.99 9.95
C HIS A 29 4.39 -15.86 9.01
N LYS A 30 3.27 -15.29 9.47
CA LYS A 30 2.10 -15.03 8.63
C LYS A 30 2.37 -13.87 7.67
N GLY A 31 2.94 -12.76 8.17
CA GLY A 31 3.32 -11.63 7.33
C GLY A 31 4.37 -12.00 6.28
N TYR A 32 5.35 -12.82 6.65
CA TYR A 32 6.34 -13.37 5.73
C TYR A 32 5.70 -14.21 4.63
N SER A 33 4.80 -15.14 4.98
CA SER A 33 4.09 -15.95 3.99
C SER A 33 3.17 -15.13 3.07
N LEU A 34 2.54 -14.06 3.57
CA LEU A 34 1.80 -13.13 2.71
C LEU A 34 2.72 -12.43 1.70
N GLY A 35 3.92 -12.02 2.10
CA GLY A 35 4.94 -11.49 1.18
C GLY A 35 5.39 -12.52 0.13
N VAL A 36 5.56 -13.78 0.52
CA VAL A 36 5.90 -14.87 -0.42
C VAL A 36 4.78 -15.13 -1.43
N MET A 37 3.51 -15.05 -1.01
CA MET A 37 2.38 -15.17 -1.94
C MET A 37 2.45 -14.10 -3.05
N VAL A 38 2.79 -12.85 -2.69
CA VAL A 38 2.99 -11.78 -3.67
C VAL A 38 4.13 -12.11 -4.64
N ASP A 39 5.26 -12.65 -4.16
CA ASP A 39 6.38 -13.00 -5.03
C ASP A 39 6.05 -14.15 -6.01
N ILE A 40 5.29 -15.14 -5.55
CA ILE A 40 4.82 -16.25 -6.38
C ILE A 40 3.91 -15.72 -7.49
N LEU A 41 2.88 -14.95 -7.14
CA LEU A 41 1.88 -14.47 -8.09
C LEU A 41 2.44 -13.43 -9.06
N CYS A 42 3.21 -12.47 -8.54
CA CYS A 42 3.76 -11.41 -9.37
C CYS A 42 4.97 -11.91 -10.15
N GLY A 43 5.88 -12.63 -9.52
CA GLY A 43 7.21 -12.90 -10.06
C GLY A 43 7.35 -14.29 -10.68
N GLN A 44 7.10 -15.35 -9.91
CA GLN A 44 7.29 -16.72 -10.42
C GLN A 44 6.30 -17.03 -11.55
N LEU A 45 5.02 -16.69 -11.35
CA LEU A 45 3.97 -16.91 -12.34
C LEU A 45 4.18 -16.09 -13.63
N SER A 46 4.83 -14.93 -13.53
CA SER A 46 5.20 -14.13 -14.71
C SER A 46 6.56 -14.50 -15.30
N PHE A 47 7.23 -15.54 -14.79
CA PHE A 47 8.60 -15.92 -15.15
C PHE A 47 9.62 -14.76 -15.03
N ALA A 48 9.44 -13.87 -14.05
CA ALA A 48 10.37 -12.79 -13.73
C ALA A 48 11.27 -13.22 -12.54
N PRO A 49 12.43 -13.86 -12.79
CA PRO A 49 13.31 -14.33 -11.72
C PRO A 49 13.91 -13.15 -10.97
N GLY A 50 14.06 -13.29 -9.65
CA GLY A 50 14.80 -12.31 -8.86
C GLY A 50 14.59 -12.35 -7.35
N PHE A 51 13.82 -13.30 -6.84
CA PHE A 51 13.75 -13.53 -5.39
C PHE A 51 15.12 -13.89 -4.79
N GLY A 52 15.89 -14.75 -5.47
CA GLY A 52 17.23 -15.12 -5.02
C GLY A 52 18.30 -14.05 -5.24
N THR A 53 18.10 -13.12 -6.18
CA THR A 53 19.08 -12.08 -6.51
C THR A 53 18.76 -10.72 -5.89
N LEU A 54 17.56 -10.56 -5.32
CA LEU A 54 17.04 -9.28 -4.80
C LEU A 54 17.23 -8.12 -5.79
N SER A 55 17.10 -8.41 -7.10
CA SER A 55 17.37 -7.42 -8.14
C SER A 55 16.44 -6.21 -7.99
N ARG A 56 17.04 -5.02 -7.87
CA ARG A 56 16.32 -3.74 -7.76
C ARG A 56 15.56 -3.34 -9.03
N THR A 57 15.89 -3.96 -10.17
CA THR A 57 15.24 -3.68 -11.46
C THR A 57 14.07 -4.62 -11.76
N ARG A 58 13.88 -5.67 -10.93
CA ARG A 58 12.77 -6.60 -11.11
C ARG A 58 11.46 -5.91 -10.79
N ARG A 59 10.59 -5.84 -11.79
CA ARG A 59 9.20 -5.40 -11.67
C ARG A 59 8.32 -6.44 -12.33
N ALA A 60 7.39 -6.99 -11.56
CA ALA A 60 6.44 -7.97 -12.03
C ALA A 60 5.13 -7.75 -11.28
N HIS A 61 4.01 -7.97 -11.95
CA HIS A 61 2.68 -7.60 -11.47
C HIS A 61 1.70 -8.73 -11.71
N PHE A 62 0.78 -8.91 -10.79
CA PHE A 62 -0.35 -9.81 -10.91
C PHE A 62 -1.64 -9.01 -10.72
N VAL A 63 -2.60 -9.21 -11.63
CA VAL A 63 -3.91 -8.56 -11.59
C VAL A 63 -4.96 -9.64 -11.81
N ALA A 64 -5.95 -9.67 -10.92
CA ALA A 64 -7.11 -10.56 -11.03
C ALA A 64 -8.39 -9.73 -10.95
N ALA A 65 -9.35 -10.02 -11.83
CA ALA A 65 -10.68 -9.44 -11.81
C ALA A 65 -11.70 -10.58 -11.81
N TYR A 66 -12.62 -10.55 -10.86
CA TYR A 66 -13.69 -11.53 -10.74
C TYR A 66 -15.01 -10.87 -11.11
N SER A 67 -15.76 -11.49 -12.03
CA SER A 67 -17.08 -10.98 -12.41
C SER A 67 -18.11 -11.36 -11.34
N VAL A 68 -18.68 -10.38 -10.64
CA VAL A 68 -19.67 -10.61 -9.57
C VAL A 68 -20.95 -11.25 -10.12
N GLU A 69 -21.39 -10.84 -11.32
CA GLU A 69 -22.57 -11.41 -12.02
C GLU A 69 -22.43 -12.92 -12.29
N ALA A 70 -21.20 -13.45 -12.32
CA ALA A 70 -20.98 -14.89 -12.47
C ALA A 70 -21.30 -15.69 -11.19
N PHE A 71 -21.50 -15.00 -10.05
CA PHE A 71 -21.81 -15.62 -8.75
C PHE A 71 -23.22 -15.30 -8.24
N GLY A 72 -23.82 -14.18 -8.65
CA GLY A 72 -25.14 -13.75 -8.21
C GLY A 72 -25.54 -12.37 -8.72
N ASP A 73 -26.66 -11.85 -8.22
CA ASP A 73 -27.12 -10.52 -8.59
C ASP A 73 -26.16 -9.42 -8.07
N VAL A 74 -25.79 -8.50 -8.97
CA VAL A 74 -24.81 -7.45 -8.67
C VAL A 74 -25.37 -6.40 -7.72
N SER A 75 -26.67 -6.12 -7.77
CA SER A 75 -27.30 -5.14 -6.88
C SER A 75 -27.38 -5.69 -5.46
N GLU A 76 -27.80 -6.95 -5.31
CA GLU A 76 -27.82 -7.65 -4.02
C GLU A 76 -26.41 -7.74 -3.40
N PHE A 77 -25.39 -8.08 -4.21
CA PHE A 77 -24.00 -8.08 -3.74
C PHE A 77 -23.57 -6.72 -3.18
N LYS A 78 -23.91 -5.62 -3.88
CA LYS A 78 -23.57 -4.26 -3.44
C LYS A 78 -24.32 -3.87 -2.17
N GLU A 79 -25.60 -4.20 -2.05
CA GLU A 79 -26.38 -3.95 -0.83
C GLU A 79 -25.80 -4.69 0.38
N ASN A 80 -25.42 -5.96 0.19
CA ASN A 80 -24.76 -6.76 1.23
C ASN A 80 -23.40 -6.17 1.63
N MET A 81 -22.60 -5.73 0.64
CA MET A 81 -21.33 -5.07 0.91
C MET A 81 -21.51 -3.75 1.68
N ASP A 82 -22.50 -2.94 1.31
CA ASP A 82 -22.84 -1.71 2.04
C ASP A 82 -23.23 -2.01 3.49
N GLY A 83 -24.02 -3.06 3.72
CA GLY A 83 -24.37 -3.53 5.06
C GLY A 83 -23.15 -3.93 5.87
N MET A 84 -22.23 -4.71 5.29
CA MET A 84 -20.98 -5.11 5.93
C MET A 84 -20.11 -3.90 6.30
N LEU A 85 -19.88 -2.98 5.36
CA LEU A 85 -19.02 -1.82 5.57
C LEU A 85 -19.59 -0.86 6.63
N LYS A 86 -20.92 -0.65 6.62
CA LYS A 86 -21.63 0.11 7.68
C LYS A 86 -21.45 -0.57 9.03
N GLY A 87 -21.59 -1.89 9.10
CA GLY A 87 -21.39 -2.66 10.34
C GLY A 87 -19.96 -2.55 10.90
N LEU A 88 -18.95 -2.64 10.03
CA LEU A 88 -17.55 -2.47 10.42
C LEU A 88 -17.30 -1.07 10.98
N ALA A 89 -17.75 -0.03 10.29
CA ALA A 89 -17.58 1.36 10.73
C ALA A 89 -18.34 1.67 12.04
N ALA A 90 -19.50 1.04 12.26
CA ALA A 90 -20.31 1.21 13.47
C ALA A 90 -19.84 0.37 14.67
N THR A 91 -18.79 -0.44 14.51
CA THR A 91 -18.26 -1.27 15.60
C THR A 91 -17.77 -0.38 16.75
N LYS A 92 -18.14 -0.73 17.99
CA LYS A 92 -17.74 0.02 19.19
C LYS A 92 -16.21 0.13 19.24
N PRO A 93 -15.63 1.34 19.23
CA PRO A 93 -14.19 1.50 19.31
C PRO A 93 -13.67 1.10 20.70
N MET A 94 -12.39 0.74 20.75
CA MET A 94 -11.69 0.53 22.03
C MET A 94 -11.59 1.87 22.80
N ALA A 95 -11.54 1.81 24.13
CA ALA A 95 -11.36 3.00 24.96
C ALA A 95 -10.13 3.80 24.51
N GLY A 96 -10.29 5.12 24.37
CA GLY A 96 -9.24 6.02 23.86
C GLY A 96 -9.22 6.19 22.33
N HIS A 97 -10.09 5.49 21.59
CA HIS A 97 -10.24 5.65 20.14
C HIS A 97 -11.63 6.15 19.76
N GLU A 98 -11.70 7.03 18.75
CA GLU A 98 -12.94 7.69 18.34
C GLU A 98 -13.84 6.80 17.46
N ARG A 99 -13.25 6.06 16.50
CA ARG A 99 -13.98 5.25 15.52
C ARG A 99 -13.14 4.11 14.93
N VAL A 100 -13.80 3.15 14.32
CA VAL A 100 -13.19 2.04 13.57
C VAL A 100 -13.11 2.40 12.09
N TYR A 101 -12.03 1.95 11.44
CA TYR A 101 -11.83 2.13 9.99
C TYR A 101 -11.72 0.78 9.29
N TYR A 102 -12.28 0.71 8.08
CA TYR A 102 -12.00 -0.37 7.12
C TYR A 102 -11.11 0.16 5.99
N ALA A 103 -10.46 -0.75 5.27
CA ALA A 103 -9.55 -0.42 4.18
C ALA A 103 -10.26 0.40 3.08
N GLY A 104 -9.71 1.56 2.72
CA GLY A 104 -10.27 2.46 1.71
C GLY A 104 -11.12 3.60 2.26
N LEU A 105 -11.61 3.52 3.51
CA LEU A 105 -12.37 4.61 4.12
C LEU A 105 -11.53 5.87 4.38
N PRO A 106 -10.35 5.78 5.05
CA PRO A 106 -9.47 6.94 5.22
C PRO A 106 -9.09 7.58 3.88
N GLU A 107 -8.75 6.76 2.88
CA GLU A 107 -8.36 7.23 1.55
C GLU A 107 -9.51 7.94 0.83
N HIS A 108 -10.75 7.45 0.97
CA HIS A 108 -11.93 8.10 0.43
C HIS A 108 -12.15 9.49 1.05
N GLU A 109 -12.05 9.59 2.37
CA GLU A 109 -12.23 10.85 3.12
C GLU A 109 -11.13 11.85 2.76
N VAL A 110 -9.87 11.41 2.74
CA VAL A 110 -8.72 12.22 2.33
C VAL A 110 -8.87 12.70 0.89
N ARG A 111 -9.38 11.87 -0.02
CA ARG A 111 -9.64 12.28 -1.40
C ARG A 111 -10.69 13.38 -1.47
N ILE A 112 -11.79 13.29 -0.71
CA ILE A 112 -12.81 14.35 -0.66
C ILE A 112 -12.19 15.66 -0.16
N GLU A 113 -11.44 15.59 0.92
CA GLU A 113 -10.80 16.76 1.56
C GLU A 113 -9.80 17.43 0.61
N ARG A 114 -8.84 16.67 0.08
CA ARG A 114 -7.78 17.21 -0.79
C ARG A 114 -8.25 17.62 -2.17
N THR A 115 -9.37 17.08 -2.65
CA THR A 115 -10.00 17.56 -3.90
C THR A 115 -10.56 18.97 -3.72
N LYS A 116 -11.04 19.30 -2.51
CA LYS A 116 -11.62 20.62 -2.20
C LYS A 116 -10.58 21.63 -1.75
N ASN A 117 -9.62 21.19 -0.94
CA ASN A 117 -8.70 22.08 -0.22
C ASN A 117 -7.26 22.05 -0.78
N GLY A 118 -6.98 21.20 -1.76
CA GLY A 118 -5.63 20.97 -2.29
C GLY A 118 -4.87 19.87 -1.55
N VAL A 119 -3.78 19.39 -2.16
CA VAL A 119 -2.91 18.37 -1.56
C VAL A 119 -1.81 19.07 -0.75
N PRO A 120 -1.69 18.83 0.57
CA PRO A 120 -0.61 19.41 1.35
C PRO A 120 0.72 18.75 0.96
N LEU A 121 1.68 19.56 0.51
CA LEU A 121 3.04 19.14 0.15
C LEU A 121 4.02 19.56 1.24
N HIS A 122 4.99 18.69 1.54
CA HIS A 122 6.10 19.06 2.40
C HIS A 122 6.98 20.11 1.70
N PRO A 123 7.58 21.10 2.40
CA PRO A 123 8.39 22.15 1.78
C PRO A 123 9.49 21.62 0.85
N GLU A 124 10.18 20.54 1.26
CA GLU A 124 11.22 19.91 0.44
C GLU A 124 10.70 19.37 -0.90
N VAL A 125 9.45 18.89 -0.95
CA VAL A 125 8.82 18.43 -2.20
C VAL A 125 8.53 19.62 -3.13
N ILE A 126 8.17 20.78 -2.56
CA ILE A 126 7.98 22.02 -3.32
C ILE A 126 9.31 22.46 -3.94
N ASP A 127 10.41 22.37 -3.19
CA ASP A 127 11.75 22.69 -3.67
C ASP A 127 12.16 21.76 -4.82
N TRP A 128 11.96 20.44 -4.69
CA TRP A 128 12.23 19.49 -5.78
C TRP A 128 11.44 19.81 -7.06
N PHE A 129 10.16 20.18 -6.93
CA PHE A 129 9.36 20.57 -8.09
C PHE A 129 9.86 21.87 -8.71
N ARG A 130 10.29 22.84 -7.90
CA ARG A 130 10.87 24.09 -8.40
C ARG A 130 12.14 23.84 -9.20
N ASP A 131 13.02 22.99 -8.66
CA ASP A 131 14.31 22.65 -9.28
C ASP A 131 14.11 21.91 -10.61
N ILE A 132 13.25 20.89 -10.64
CA ILE A 132 13.00 20.11 -11.86
C ILE A 132 12.28 20.94 -12.93
N CYS A 133 11.35 21.82 -12.53
CA CYS A 133 10.71 22.75 -13.45
C CYS A 133 11.71 23.73 -14.05
N ALA A 134 12.66 24.25 -13.26
CA ALA A 134 13.71 25.12 -13.75
C ALA A 134 14.65 24.41 -14.74
N GLU A 135 15.04 23.16 -14.45
CA GLU A 135 15.89 22.35 -15.33
C GLU A 135 15.25 22.14 -16.72
N PHE A 136 13.95 21.87 -16.76
CA PHE A 136 13.22 21.64 -18.01
C PHE A 136 12.61 22.92 -18.61
N GLU A 137 12.92 24.09 -18.07
CA GLU A 137 12.38 25.38 -18.50
C GLU A 137 10.82 25.43 -18.50
N ILE A 138 10.20 24.69 -17.58
CA ILE A 138 8.75 24.66 -17.37
C ILE A 138 8.39 25.69 -16.31
N LYS A 139 7.38 26.54 -16.57
CA LYS A 139 6.86 27.47 -15.56
C LYS A 139 6.35 26.69 -14.35
N PHE A 140 6.97 26.90 -13.20
CA PHE A 140 6.49 26.36 -11.93
C PHE A 140 5.25 27.15 -11.45
N ASP A 141 4.16 26.43 -11.19
CA ASP A 141 2.89 26.97 -10.74
C ASP A 141 2.22 25.98 -9.77
N LEU A 142 2.14 26.33 -8.49
CA LEU A 142 1.34 25.63 -7.50
C LEU A 142 0.17 26.55 -7.16
N VAL A 143 -1.00 26.20 -7.70
CA VAL A 143 -2.28 26.86 -7.41
C VAL A 143 -2.72 26.53 -6.00
#